data_AF-A0A316PBU3-F1
#
_entry.id   AF-A0A316PBU3-F1
#
_cell.length_a   1.000
_cell.length_b   1.000
_cell.length_c   1.000
_cell.angle_alpha   90.00
_cell.angle_beta   90.00
_cell.angle_gamma   90.00
#
_symmetry.space_group_name_H-M   'P 1'
#
loop_
_entity.id
_entity.type
_entity.pdbx_description
1 polymer ?
#
loop_
_entity_poly.entity_id
_entity_poly.type
_entity_poly.pdbx_seq_one_letter_code
_entity_poly.pdbx_strand_id
1 'polypeptide(L)'
;MAKDYPAFIIDRSRRSEASRFTDDFVVCTDKEVGFIARVYTVPKSRRAEVAARMDAPEGKNRYMAAVVGDTVVVLEIVRMLYEPVAHINRLPPLMKKALKAYMHGEAETVRRDGLPYDNQIAALDEVLRMAQAQHPRLVDMNGESVADKFIEALRSARESVVLLQRITRQ
;
A
#
# COMPACT_ATOMS: atom_id res chain seq x y z
N MET A 1 -11.67 -15.87 -16.80
CA MET A 1 -11.23 -14.47 -16.93
C MET A 1 -10.41 -14.13 -15.70
N ALA A 2 -9.11 -13.85 -15.84
CA ALA A 2 -8.30 -13.38 -14.73
C ALA A 2 -8.88 -12.02 -14.29
N LYS A 3 -9.29 -11.91 -13.02
CA LYS A 3 -9.74 -10.63 -12.47
C LYS A 3 -8.52 -9.72 -12.43
N ASP A 4 -8.56 -8.63 -13.18
CA ASP A 4 -7.52 -7.60 -13.17
C ASP A 4 -7.53 -6.96 -11.78
N TYR A 5 -6.53 -7.27 -10.96
CA TYR A 5 -6.45 -6.81 -9.59
C TYR A 5 -5.56 -5.56 -9.51
N PRO A 6 -5.88 -4.61 -8.62
CA PRO A 6 -5.09 -3.40 -8.47
C PRO A 6 -3.67 -3.71 -8.02
N ALA A 7 -2.73 -2.86 -8.42
CA ALA A 7 -1.37 -2.91 -7.92
C ALA A 7 -1.34 -2.49 -6.43
N PHE A 8 -0.49 -3.16 -5.66
CA PHE A 8 -0.20 -2.81 -4.27
C PHE A 8 1.23 -2.31 -4.17
N ILE A 9 1.41 -1.09 -3.69
CA ILE A 9 2.73 -0.50 -3.43
C ILE A 9 2.99 -0.65 -1.93
N ILE A 10 4.09 -1.28 -1.56
CA ILE A 10 4.46 -1.50 -0.15
C ILE A 10 5.64 -0.60 0.19
N ASP A 11 5.41 0.37 1.06
CA ASP A 11 6.45 1.25 1.60
C ASP A 11 6.94 0.71 2.96
N ARG A 12 8.18 0.21 2.97
CA ARG A 12 8.91 -0.22 4.16
C ARG A 12 10.05 0.73 4.54
N SER A 13 10.17 1.87 3.87
CA SER A 13 11.30 2.81 4.00
C SER A 13 11.42 3.40 5.41
N ARG A 14 10.34 3.37 6.19
CA ARG A 14 10.31 3.84 7.59
C ARG A 14 10.83 2.84 8.60
N ARG A 15 11.23 1.63 8.17
CA ARG A 15 12.00 0.68 9.00
C ARG A 15 13.43 1.23 9.22
N SER A 16 13.55 2.20 10.12
CA SER A 16 14.84 2.57 10.71
C SER A 16 15.01 1.80 12.02
N GLU A 17 16.21 1.25 12.26
CA GLU A 17 16.55 0.62 13.56
C GLU A 17 16.39 1.58 14.75
N ALA A 18 16.38 2.90 14.50
CA ALA A 18 16.17 3.94 15.50
C ALA A 18 14.69 4.36 15.66
N SER A 19 13.79 3.91 14.79
CA SER A 19 12.37 4.27 14.86
C SER A 19 11.62 3.36 15.84
N ARG A 20 10.97 3.95 16.85
CA ARG A 20 10.00 3.25 17.71
C ARG A 20 8.75 2.77 16.96
N PHE A 21 8.54 3.25 15.73
CA PHE A 21 7.40 2.91 14.91
C PHE A 21 7.87 2.01 13.76
N THR A 22 7.44 0.74 13.80
CA THR A 22 7.68 -0.28 12.76
C THR A 22 6.56 -0.29 11.71
N ASP A 23 5.85 0.84 11.58
CA ASP A 23 4.65 0.95 10.77
C ASP A 23 5.06 1.01 9.29
N ASP A 24 4.73 -0.04 8.54
CA ASP A 24 4.83 -0.08 7.09
C ASP A 24 3.54 0.49 6.47
N PHE A 25 3.58 0.86 5.19
CA PHE A 25 2.39 1.32 4.47
C PHE A 25 2.13 0.48 3.22
N VAL A 26 0.85 0.27 2.92
CA VAL A 26 0.38 -0.37 1.69
C VAL A 26 -0.59 0.57 1.00
N VAL A 27 -0.32 0.87 -0.27
CA VAL A 27 -1.18 1.66 -1.14
C VAL A 27 -1.86 0.73 -2.13
N CYS A 28 -3.19 0.72 -2.14
CA CYS A 28 -4.02 0.07 -3.14
C CYS A 28 -4.44 1.11 -4.18
N THR A 29 -4.05 0.93 -5.44
CA THR A 29 -4.31 1.90 -6.52
C THR A 29 -5.62 1.62 -7.28
N ASP A 30 -6.57 0.89 -6.68
CA ASP A 30 -7.86 0.62 -7.30
C ASP A 30 -8.60 1.93 -7.59
N LYS A 31 -9.12 2.10 -8.81
CA LYS A 31 -9.74 3.35 -9.27
C LYS A 31 -11.05 3.70 -8.56
N GLU A 32 -11.69 2.74 -7.90
CA GLU A 32 -13.00 2.92 -7.26
C GLU A 32 -12.92 2.79 -5.73
N VAL A 33 -12.00 1.96 -5.24
CA VAL A 33 -11.86 1.63 -3.82
C VAL A 33 -10.41 1.68 -3.35
N GLY A 34 -9.61 2.55 -3.96
CA GLY A 34 -8.21 2.77 -3.58
C GLY A 34 -8.08 3.28 -2.14
N PHE A 35 -7.02 2.84 -1.47
CA PHE A 35 -6.77 3.18 -0.06
C PHE A 35 -5.29 3.20 0.27
N ILE A 36 -4.95 3.93 1.33
CA ILE A 36 -3.67 3.87 2.02
C ILE A 36 -3.93 3.18 3.36
N ALA A 37 -3.18 2.11 3.62
CA ALA A 37 -3.25 1.38 4.87
C ALA A 37 -1.89 1.36 5.56
N ARG A 38 -1.93 1.51 6.88
CA ARG A 38 -0.82 1.26 7.78
C ARG A 38 -0.80 -0.20 8.16
N VAL A 39 0.36 -0.83 8.16
CA VAL A 39 0.56 -2.22 8.54
C VAL A 39 1.57 -2.31 9.67
N TYR A 40 1.18 -2.97 10.75
CA TYR A 40 2.01 -3.14 11.95
C TYR A 40 1.81 -4.53 12.54
N THR A 41 2.75 -4.95 13.39
CA THR A 41 2.70 -6.25 14.05
C THR A 41 2.50 -6.08 15.55
N VAL A 42 1.71 -6.97 16.14
CA VAL A 42 1.55 -7.05 17.60
C VAL A 42 1.74 -8.50 18.07
N PRO A 43 2.16 -8.73 19.32
CA PRO A 43 2.23 -10.08 19.87
C PRO A 43 0.86 -10.76 19.89
N LYS A 44 0.82 -12.09 19.70
CA LYS A 44 -0.40 -12.89 19.74
C LYS A 44 -1.19 -12.77 21.04
N SER A 45 -0.54 -12.43 22.15
CA SER A 45 -1.21 -12.12 23.44
C SER A 45 -2.22 -10.96 23.32
N ARG A 46 -1.99 -10.03 22.38
CA ARG A 46 -2.88 -8.88 22.15
C ARG A 46 -3.97 -9.14 21.10
N ARG A 47 -4.13 -10.39 20.65
CA ARG A 47 -5.12 -10.75 19.62
C ARG A 47 -6.55 -10.34 20.00
N ALA A 48 -6.92 -10.47 21.28
CA ALA A 48 -8.25 -10.10 21.76
C ALA A 48 -8.50 -8.58 21.63
N GLU A 49 -7.49 -7.75 21.91
CA GLU A 49 -7.58 -6.29 21.73
C GLU A 49 -7.76 -5.92 20.26
N VAL A 50 -7.04 -6.60 19.36
CA VAL A 50 -7.18 -6.39 17.91
C VAL A 50 -8.58 -6.79 17.45
N ALA A 51 -9.10 -7.93 17.89
CA ALA A 51 -10.45 -8.37 17.57
C ALA A 51 -11.51 -7.36 18.05
N ALA A 52 -11.40 -6.87 19.29
CA ALA A 52 -12.30 -5.86 19.84
C ALA A 52 -12.31 -4.56 19.02
N ARG A 53 -11.15 -4.14 18.50
CA ARG A 53 -11.07 -2.97 17.59
C ARG A 53 -11.72 -3.22 16.23
N MET A 54 -11.61 -4.44 15.71
CA MET A 54 -12.25 -4.82 14.43
C MET A 54 -13.77 -4.92 14.54
N ASP A 55 -14.27 -5.38 15.69
CA ASP A 55 -15.70 -5.56 15.97
C ASP A 55 -16.40 -4.24 16.32
N ALA A 56 -15.65 -3.20 16.66
CA ALA A 56 -16.20 -1.86 16.90
C ALA A 56 -16.88 -1.31 15.62
N PRO A 57 -17.95 -0.48 15.75
CA PRO A 57 -18.66 0.08 14.60
C PRO A 57 -17.75 0.83 13.61
N GLU A 58 -16.76 1.55 14.12
CA GLU A 58 -15.74 2.27 13.33
C GLU A 58 -14.65 1.36 12.77
N GLY A 59 -14.55 0.14 13.30
CA GLY A 59 -13.54 -0.84 12.91
C GLY A 59 -13.93 -1.63 11.66
N LYS A 60 -15.25 -1.76 11.43
CA LYS A 60 -15.82 -2.40 10.25
C LYS A 60 -15.40 -1.61 9.01
N ASN A 61 -14.74 -2.27 8.06
CA ASN A 61 -14.13 -1.69 6.85
C ASN A 61 -12.88 -0.82 7.07
N ARG A 62 -12.36 -0.73 8.29
CA ARG A 62 -11.12 0.00 8.59
C ARG A 62 -9.96 -0.92 8.94
N TYR A 63 -10.22 -2.03 9.62
CA TYR A 63 -9.17 -2.95 10.06
C TYR A 63 -9.29 -4.35 9.45
N MET A 64 -8.16 -4.98 9.22
CA MET A 64 -8.04 -6.40 8.90
C MET A 64 -6.79 -6.97 9.56
N ALA A 65 -6.85 -8.20 10.06
CA ALA A 65 -5.70 -8.83 10.70
C ALA A 65 -5.50 -10.27 10.24
N ALA A 66 -4.26 -10.74 10.31
CA ALA A 66 -3.86 -12.12 10.07
C ALA A 66 -2.86 -12.56 11.14
N VAL A 67 -2.92 -13.83 11.53
CA VAL A 67 -1.99 -14.41 12.52
C VAL A 67 -0.87 -15.13 11.76
N VAL A 68 0.38 -14.80 12.10
CA VAL A 68 1.58 -15.41 11.54
C VAL A 68 2.48 -15.82 12.70
N GLY A 69 2.56 -17.13 12.96
CA GLY A 69 3.27 -17.67 14.13
C GLY A 69 2.74 -17.08 15.45
N ASP A 70 3.62 -16.40 16.18
CA ASP A 70 3.32 -15.75 17.47
C ASP A 70 3.03 -14.24 17.34
N THR A 71 2.81 -13.76 16.12
CA THR A 71 2.46 -12.37 15.84
C THR A 71 1.12 -12.25 15.14
N VAL A 72 0.48 -11.10 15.33
CA VAL A 72 -0.70 -10.68 14.57
C VAL A 72 -0.26 -9.50 13.71
N VAL A 73 -0.40 -9.64 12.40
CA VAL A 73 -0.18 -8.56 11.43
C VAL A 73 -1.52 -7.85 11.25
N VAL A 74 -1.54 -6.55 11.50
CA VAL A 74 -2.73 -5.71 11.44
C VAL A 74 -2.57 -4.72 10.29
N LEU A 75 -3.57 -4.66 9.42
CA LEU A 75 -3.76 -3.66 8.38
C LEU A 75 -4.87 -2.71 8.84
N GLU A 76 -4.55 -1.43 8.93
CA GLU A 76 -5.47 -0.34 9.25
C GLU A 76 -5.54 0.62 8.07
N ILE A 77 -6.71 0.82 7.48
CA ILE A 77 -6.93 1.88 6.50
C ILE A 77 -6.84 3.22 7.23
N VAL A 78 -5.89 4.04 6.80
CA VAL A 78 -5.69 5.40 7.32
C VAL A 78 -6.32 6.44 6.42
N ARG A 79 -6.50 6.14 5.13
CA ARG A 79 -7.10 7.07 4.16
C ARG A 79 -7.69 6.33 2.96
N MET A 80 -8.89 6.71 2.54
CA MET A 80 -9.44 6.34 1.23
C MET A 80 -8.93 7.33 0.16
N LEU A 81 -8.60 6.84 -1.03
CA LEU A 81 -8.16 7.69 -2.14
C LEU A 81 -9.33 8.42 -2.82
N TYR A 82 -10.53 7.84 -2.75
CA TYR A 82 -11.73 8.38 -3.35
C TYR A 82 -12.87 8.38 -2.33
N GLU A 83 -13.48 9.55 -2.13
CA GLU A 83 -14.66 9.72 -1.28
C GLU A 83 -15.74 10.48 -2.08
N PRO A 84 -16.98 9.98 -2.13
CA PRO A 84 -17.50 8.78 -1.46
C PRO A 84 -17.03 7.46 -2.10
N VAL A 85 -16.93 6.40 -1.30
CA VAL A 85 -16.48 5.07 -1.77
C VAL A 85 -17.59 4.40 -2.59
N ALA A 86 -17.39 4.28 -3.90
CA ALA A 86 -18.43 3.82 -4.83
C ALA A 86 -18.88 2.36 -4.59
N HIS A 87 -17.95 1.47 -4.23
CA HIS A 87 -18.21 0.03 -4.11
C HIS A 87 -17.62 -0.56 -2.83
N ILE A 88 -18.08 -0.12 -1.67
CA ILE A 88 -17.54 -0.53 -0.35
C ILE A 88 -17.42 -2.06 -0.17
N ASN A 89 -18.29 -2.85 -0.79
CA ASN A 89 -18.23 -4.32 -0.75
C ASN A 89 -16.96 -4.91 -1.39
N ARG A 90 -16.26 -4.16 -2.25
CA ARG A 90 -14.97 -4.56 -2.85
C ARG A 90 -13.78 -4.34 -1.91
N LEU A 91 -13.95 -3.56 -0.85
CA LEU A 91 -12.88 -3.20 0.08
C LEU A 91 -12.35 -4.39 0.88
N PRO A 92 -13.16 -5.24 1.55
CA PRO A 92 -12.63 -6.37 2.32
C PRO A 92 -11.80 -7.37 1.49
N PRO A 93 -12.23 -7.77 0.26
CA PRO A 93 -11.39 -8.56 -0.63
C PRO A 93 -10.03 -7.93 -0.97
N LEU A 94 -9.99 -6.61 -1.16
CA LEU A 94 -8.75 -5.89 -1.47
C LEU A 94 -7.86 -5.73 -0.25
N MET A 95 -8.41 -5.44 0.93
CA MET A 95 -7.66 -5.45 2.19
C MET A 95 -7.02 -6.81 2.45
N LYS A 96 -7.74 -7.91 2.18
CA LYS A 96 -7.21 -9.27 2.33
C LYS A 96 -6.05 -9.54 1.38
N LYS A 97 -6.14 -9.03 0.15
CA LYS A 97 -5.07 -9.14 -0.85
C LYS A 97 -3.87 -8.28 -0.50
N ALA A 98 -4.08 -7.04 -0.07
CA ALA A 98 -3.04 -6.13 0.41
C ALA A 98 -2.27 -6.76 1.58
N LEU A 99 -2.98 -7.29 2.58
CA LEU A 99 -2.38 -7.94 3.73
C LEU A 99 -1.59 -9.21 3.34
N LYS A 100 -2.13 -10.03 2.41
CA LYS A 100 -1.38 -11.16 1.86
C LYS A 100 -0.14 -10.74 1.08
N ALA A 101 -0.25 -9.73 0.22
CA ALA A 101 0.87 -9.18 -0.54
C ALA A 101 1.93 -8.61 0.39
N TYR A 102 1.54 -8.01 1.51
CA TYR A 102 2.47 -7.55 2.54
C TYR A 102 3.21 -8.71 3.22
N MET A 103 2.48 -9.75 3.68
CA MET A 103 3.05 -10.89 4.41
C MET A 103 3.88 -11.82 3.53
N HIS A 104 3.48 -12.02 2.28
CA HIS A 104 4.11 -12.94 1.33
C HIS A 104 4.91 -12.21 0.25
N GLY A 105 5.10 -10.90 0.39
CA GLY A 105 5.70 -9.98 -0.58
C GLY A 105 7.20 -10.21 -0.89
N GLU A 106 7.78 -11.31 -0.42
CA GLU A 106 9.09 -11.78 -0.87
C GLU A 106 9.04 -13.13 -1.60
N ALA A 107 7.94 -13.89 -1.51
CA ALA A 107 7.80 -15.21 -2.14
C ALA A 107 6.66 -15.30 -3.17
N GLU A 108 5.62 -14.45 -3.09
CA GLU A 108 4.47 -14.48 -4.01
C GLU A 108 4.39 -13.27 -4.95
N THR A 109 4.99 -12.12 -4.63
CA THR A 109 5.13 -10.97 -5.55
C THR A 109 6.13 -11.22 -6.68
N VAL A 110 6.98 -12.25 -6.53
CA VAL A 110 7.84 -12.79 -7.60
C VAL A 110 7.20 -14.03 -8.26
N ARG A 111 5.91 -14.31 -8.02
CA ARG A 111 5.18 -15.23 -8.91
C ARG A 111 4.77 -14.45 -10.15
N ARG A 112 5.64 -14.53 -11.17
CA ARG A 112 5.46 -14.58 -12.65
C ARG A 112 4.25 -13.98 -13.39
N ASP A 113 3.20 -13.50 -12.72
CA ASP A 113 1.99 -12.92 -13.31
C ASP A 113 1.81 -11.43 -12.94
N GLY A 114 2.80 -10.79 -12.32
CA GLY A 114 2.84 -9.34 -12.18
C GLY A 114 2.93 -8.67 -13.56
N LEU A 115 2.34 -7.48 -13.71
CA LEU A 115 2.51 -6.66 -14.92
C LEU A 115 4.01 -6.60 -15.28
N PRO A 116 4.38 -6.81 -16.55
CA PRO A 116 5.77 -6.68 -16.99
C PRO A 116 6.40 -5.41 -16.41
N TYR A 117 7.68 -5.46 -16.03
CA TYR A 117 8.36 -4.29 -15.47
C TYR A 117 8.19 -3.03 -16.34
N ASP A 118 8.15 -3.19 -17.66
CA ASP A 118 7.87 -2.10 -18.61
C ASP A 118 6.51 -1.44 -18.36
N ASN A 119 5.47 -2.21 -18.05
CA ASN A 119 4.13 -1.70 -17.73
C ASN A 119 4.09 -1.05 -16.34
N GLN A 120 4.85 -1.56 -15.37
CA GLN A 120 4.96 -0.95 -14.04
C GLN A 120 5.68 0.40 -14.11
N ILE A 121 6.75 0.48 -14.91
CA ILE A 121 7.48 1.71 -15.19
C ILE A 121 6.58 2.72 -15.89
N ALA A 122 5.84 2.31 -16.92
CA ALA A 122 4.89 3.17 -17.62
C ALA A 122 3.78 3.72 -16.71
N ALA A 123 3.27 2.90 -15.78
CA ALA A 123 2.27 3.35 -14.80
C ALA A 123 2.85 4.39 -13.82
N LEU A 124 4.08 4.17 -13.34
CA LEU A 124 4.77 5.13 -12.48
C LEU A 124 5.11 6.43 -13.21
N ASP A 125 5.52 6.34 -14.48
CA ASP A 125 5.78 7.50 -15.33
C ASP A 125 4.51 8.34 -15.55
N GLU A 126 3.35 7.71 -15.74
CA GLU A 126 2.07 8.42 -15.88
C GLU A 126 1.63 9.10 -14.56
N VAL A 127 1.77 8.41 -13.43
CA VAL A 127 1.46 9.00 -12.12
C VAL A 127 2.40 10.15 -11.79
N LEU A 128 3.69 10.03 -12.12
CA LEU A 128 4.66 11.12 -12.01
C LEU A 128 4.26 12.32 -12.86
N ARG A 129 3.89 12.09 -14.13
CA ARG A 129 3.44 13.14 -15.05
C ARG A 129 2.19 13.85 -14.51
N MET A 130 1.22 13.10 -14.00
CA MET A 130 0.01 13.66 -13.38
C MET A 130 0.34 14.46 -12.12
N ALA A 131 1.19 13.93 -11.24
CA ALA A 131 1.59 14.60 -10.00
C ALA A 131 2.35 15.91 -10.29
N GLN A 132 3.23 15.92 -11.30
CA GLN A 132 3.92 17.13 -11.75
C GLN A 132 2.95 18.15 -12.37
N ALA A 133 2.03 17.71 -13.24
CA ALA A 133 1.03 18.60 -13.83
C ALA A 133 0.06 19.20 -12.79
N GLN A 134 -0.17 18.50 -11.69
CA GLN A 134 -1.01 18.95 -10.57
C GLN A 134 -0.20 19.53 -9.41
N HIS A 135 1.11 19.74 -9.57
CA HIS A 135 1.97 20.23 -8.48
C HIS A 135 1.42 21.48 -7.79
N PRO A 136 0.93 22.53 -8.48
CA PRO A 136 0.35 23.70 -7.82
C PRO A 136 -0.81 23.33 -6.88
N ARG A 137 -1.69 22.41 -7.30
CA ARG A 137 -2.80 21.94 -6.46
C ARG A 137 -2.31 21.10 -5.28
N LEU A 138 -1.25 20.31 -5.47
CA LEU A 138 -0.64 19.53 -4.39
C LEU A 138 0.02 20.44 -3.35
N VAL A 139 0.65 21.54 -3.78
CA VAL A 139 1.21 22.60 -2.94
C VAL A 139 0.09 23.30 -2.17
N ASP A 140 -0.98 23.71 -2.85
CA ASP A 140 -2.13 24.36 -2.21
C ASP A 140 -2.78 23.47 -1.13
N MET A 141 -2.83 22.16 -1.35
CA MET A 141 -3.45 21.21 -0.43
C MET A 141 -2.56 20.78 0.75
N ASN A 142 -1.25 20.62 0.53
CA ASN A 142 -0.37 19.93 1.49
C ASN A 142 0.90 20.72 1.85
N GLY A 143 1.12 21.89 1.25
CA GLY A 143 2.36 22.65 1.33
C GLY A 143 3.45 22.10 0.42
N GLU A 144 4.36 22.99 0.00
CA GLU A 144 5.40 22.74 -0.99
C GLU A 144 6.29 21.55 -0.63
N SER A 145 6.80 21.51 0.60
CA SER A 145 7.67 20.41 1.06
C SER A 145 7.01 19.02 0.98
N VAL A 146 5.70 18.93 1.17
CA VAL A 146 4.98 17.64 1.12
C VAL A 146 4.71 17.25 -0.33
N ALA A 147 4.35 18.21 -1.18
CA ALA A 147 4.17 17.99 -2.62
C ALA A 147 5.48 17.50 -3.27
N ASP A 148 6.61 18.10 -2.92
CA ASP A 148 7.91 17.73 -3.46
C ASP A 148 8.35 16.34 -2.98
N LYS A 149 8.20 16.04 -1.69
CA LYS A 149 8.51 14.70 -1.14
C LYS A 149 7.64 13.61 -1.77
N PHE A 150 6.38 13.92 -2.07
CA PHE A 150 5.49 12.99 -2.75
C PHE A 150 6.00 12.68 -4.17
N ILE A 151 6.38 13.70 -4.94
CA ILE A 151 6.96 13.53 -6.27
C ILE A 151 8.28 12.75 -6.21
N GLU A 152 9.16 13.08 -5.27
CA GLU A 152 10.44 12.37 -5.10
C GLU A 152 10.25 10.90 -4.71
N ALA A 153 9.28 10.58 -3.85
CA ALA A 153 8.95 9.19 -3.52
C ALA A 153 8.51 8.40 -4.77
N LEU A 154 7.71 9.03 -5.64
CA LEU A 154 7.30 8.41 -6.91
C LEU A 154 8.49 8.19 -7.86
N ARG A 155 9.44 9.14 -7.93
CA ARG A 155 10.68 8.97 -8.73
C ARG A 155 11.52 7.81 -8.19
N SER A 156 11.74 7.77 -6.88
CA SER A 156 12.52 6.71 -6.24
C SER A 156 11.89 5.32 -6.44
N ALA A 157 10.56 5.22 -6.35
CA ALA A 157 9.84 3.99 -6.65
C ALA A 157 10.06 3.54 -8.11
N ARG A 158 9.99 4.50 -9.06
CA ARG A 158 10.24 4.24 -10.49
C ARG A 158 11.66 3.76 -10.75
N GLU A 159 12.66 4.38 -10.14
CA GLU A 159 14.07 3.96 -10.24
C GLU A 159 14.30 2.56 -9.66
N SER A 160 13.65 2.25 -8.54
CA SER A 160 13.73 0.92 -7.92
C SER A 160 13.20 -0.18 -8.83
N VAL A 161 12.07 0.07 -9.52
CA VAL A 161 11.50 -0.89 -10.48
C VAL A 161 12.41 -1.07 -11.70
N VAL A 162 13.02 0.01 -12.21
CA VAL A 162 14.02 -0.07 -13.30
C VAL A 162 15.24 -0.88 -12.88
N LEU A 163 15.74 -0.68 -11.65
CA LEU A 163 16.86 -1.43 -11.13
C LEU A 163 16.53 -2.93 -11.02
N LEU A 164 15.35 -3.26 -10.49
CA LEU A 164 14.87 -4.64 -10.41
C LEU A 164 14.73 -5.29 -11.80
N GLN A 165 14.25 -4.56 -12.80
CA GLN A 165 14.19 -5.03 -14.18
C GLN A 165 15.59 -5.33 -14.74
N ARG A 166 16.60 -4.51 -14.42
CA ARG A 166 17.98 -4.74 -14.88
C ARG A 166 18.61 -5.97 -14.23
N ILE A 167 18.40 -6.14 -12.92
CA ILE A 167 18.92 -7.27 -12.16
C ILE A 167 18.29 -8.59 -12.63
N THR A 168 17.00 -8.60 -12.94
CA THR A 168 16.26 -9.82 -13.34
C THR A 168 16.41 -10.20 -14.82
N ARG A 169 16.99 -9.33 -15.65
CA ARG A 169 17.35 -9.62 -17.06
C ARG A 169 18.77 -10.17 -17.24
N GLN A 170 19.56 -10.31 -16.16
CA GLN A 170 20.83 -11.03 -16.11
C GLN A 170 20.60 -12.53 -15.86
#